data_AF-A0A3D2Z4H0-F1
#
_entry.id   AF-A0A3D2Z4H0-F1
#
_cell.length_a   1.000
_cell.length_b   1.000
_cell.length_c   1.000
_cell.angle_alpha   90.00
_cell.angle_beta   90.00
_cell.angle_gamma   90.00
#
_symmetry.space_group_name_H-M   'P 1'
#
loop_
_entity.id
_entity.type
_entity.pdbx_description
1 polymer ?
#
loop_
_entity_poly.entity_id
_entity_poly.type
_entity_poly.pdbx_seq_one_letter_code
_entity_poly.pdbx_strand_id
1 'polypeptide(L)'
;DSRQQVEQSPLMEHFRKHDLEVLYLTDPVDEWVTDSLQDFDGKKFQAIDAEDLELPEDVKLEGVDSTEDKERTIELVSFLKTELDSRVGEVKESARLSDGPCALVVPAGGMSQQMERIMRMSNENFPVTKRTLEINPRHAAIRNMGELLKVDRDSAELKEWAHFLVDYVLLAEGKVEEPQRVMGQIQKMMGAASEAVLKAKG
;
A
#
# COMPACT_ATOMS: atom_id res chain seq x y z
N ASP A 1 16.78 -4.80 3.97
CA ASP A 1 15.77 -5.82 4.30
C ASP A 1 16.30 -7.21 4.00
N SER A 2 15.67 -8.26 4.52
CA SER A 2 16.00 -9.63 4.08
C SER A 2 15.28 -9.95 2.77
N ARG A 3 15.89 -10.75 1.89
CA ARG A 3 15.28 -11.20 0.63
C ARG A 3 13.86 -11.75 0.82
N GLN A 4 13.64 -12.52 1.88
CA GLN A 4 12.35 -13.11 2.20
C GLN A 4 11.24 -12.07 2.44
N GLN A 5 11.57 -10.92 3.06
CA GLN A 5 10.60 -9.84 3.28
C GLN A 5 10.18 -9.20 1.96
N VAL A 6 11.14 -8.98 1.05
CA VAL A 6 10.82 -8.41 -0.26
C VAL A 6 9.98 -9.39 -1.08
N GLU A 7 10.35 -10.67 -1.10
CA GLU A 7 9.60 -11.73 -1.82
C GLU A 7 8.13 -11.86 -1.34
N GLN A 8 7.86 -11.54 -0.07
CA GLN A 8 6.51 -11.60 0.53
C GLN A 8 5.75 -10.27 0.45
N SER A 9 6.37 -9.20 -0.06
CA SER A 9 5.74 -7.89 -0.17
C SER A 9 4.52 -7.93 -1.10
N PRO A 10 3.42 -7.23 -0.78
CA PRO A 10 2.29 -7.05 -1.70
C PRO A 10 2.71 -6.45 -3.05
N LEU A 11 3.78 -5.64 -3.06
CA LEU A 11 4.34 -5.06 -4.28
C LEU A 11 4.87 -6.12 -5.26
N MET A 12 5.23 -7.32 -4.78
CA MET A 12 5.72 -8.43 -5.61
C MET A 12 4.61 -9.27 -6.24
N GLU A 13 3.34 -9.12 -5.83
CA GLU A 13 2.24 -9.92 -6.37
C GLU A 13 2.14 -9.79 -7.90
N HIS A 14 2.17 -8.55 -8.39
CA HIS A 14 2.04 -8.25 -9.81
C HIS A 14 3.15 -8.89 -10.64
N PHE A 15 4.40 -8.65 -10.23
CA PHE A 15 5.57 -9.13 -10.95
C PHE A 15 5.62 -10.65 -10.99
N ARG A 16 5.30 -11.32 -9.87
CA ARG A 16 5.20 -12.79 -9.84
C ARG A 16 4.10 -13.33 -10.74
N LYS A 17 2.94 -12.67 -10.78
CA LYS A 17 1.80 -13.11 -11.60
C LYS A 17 2.08 -12.99 -13.10
N HIS A 18 2.87 -12.00 -13.51
CA HIS A 18 3.19 -11.71 -14.90
C HIS A 18 4.59 -12.16 -15.33
N ASP A 19 5.27 -12.98 -14.51
CA ASP A 19 6.63 -13.49 -14.78
C ASP A 19 7.65 -12.38 -15.10
N LEU A 20 7.50 -11.23 -14.43
CA LEU A 20 8.45 -10.13 -14.52
C LEU A 20 9.56 -10.33 -13.49
N GLU A 21 10.79 -10.39 -13.97
CA GLU A 21 11.96 -10.51 -13.11
C GLU A 21 12.19 -9.21 -12.32
N VAL A 22 12.49 -9.36 -11.02
CA VAL A 22 12.78 -8.26 -10.10
C VAL A 22 14.15 -8.48 -9.50
N LEU A 23 15.01 -7.47 -9.57
CA LEU A 23 16.33 -7.46 -8.95
C LEU A 23 16.19 -7.17 -7.45
N TYR A 24 16.68 -8.08 -6.61
CA TYR A 24 16.75 -7.87 -5.17
C TYR A 24 18.08 -7.23 -4.80
N LEU A 25 18.01 -5.97 -4.36
CA LEU A 25 19.14 -5.20 -3.89
C LEU A 25 19.09 -5.17 -2.36
N THR A 26 19.94 -5.97 -1.72
CA THR A 26 19.87 -6.21 -0.28
C THR A 26 20.98 -5.53 0.51
N ASP A 27 22.04 -5.06 -0.16
CA ASP A 27 23.15 -4.38 0.47
C ASP A 27 22.93 -2.86 0.48
N PRO A 28 23.29 -2.14 1.57
CA PRO A 28 23.12 -0.68 1.63
C PRO A 28 23.82 0.10 0.53
N VAL A 29 24.88 -0.47 -0.06
CA VAL A 29 25.63 0.15 -1.16
C VAL A 29 24.88 0.06 -2.50
N ASP A 30 23.97 -0.90 -2.64
CA ASP A 30 23.29 -1.17 -3.91
C ASP A 30 22.49 0.04 -4.40
N GLU A 31 21.84 0.74 -3.47
CA GLU A 31 21.03 1.93 -3.77
C GLU A 31 21.87 3.06 -4.38
N TRP A 32 23.05 3.31 -3.82
CA TRP A 32 24.00 4.28 -4.37
C TRP A 32 24.52 3.86 -5.75
N VAL A 33 24.74 2.56 -5.94
CA VAL A 33 25.21 2.00 -7.21
C VAL A 33 24.15 2.15 -8.29
N THR A 34 22.89 1.82 -8.00
CA THR A 34 21.80 1.96 -8.97
C THR A 34 21.49 3.41 -9.32
N ASP A 35 21.51 4.31 -8.34
CA ASP A 35 21.33 5.74 -8.57
C ASP A 35 22.45 6.32 -9.47
N SER A 36 23.67 5.77 -9.34
CA SER A 36 24.82 6.19 -10.14
C SER A 36 24.82 5.59 -11.55
N LEU A 37 24.35 4.36 -11.72
CA LEU A 37 24.34 3.65 -13.01
C LEU A 37 23.31 4.21 -13.99
N GLN A 38 22.16 4.70 -13.50
CA GLN A 38 21.00 5.21 -14.25
C GLN A 38 20.34 4.21 -15.22
N ASP A 39 21.11 3.57 -16.10
CA ASP A 39 20.67 2.53 -17.02
C ASP A 39 21.72 1.42 -17.20
N PHE A 40 21.27 0.28 -17.71
CA PHE A 40 22.11 -0.82 -18.16
C PHE A 40 21.61 -1.30 -19.53
N ASP A 41 22.48 -1.28 -20.53
CA ASP A 41 22.14 -1.64 -21.92
C ASP A 41 20.91 -0.86 -22.45
N GLY A 42 20.82 0.43 -22.10
CA GLY A 42 19.70 1.30 -22.48
C GLY A 42 18.38 1.01 -21.74
N LYS A 43 18.39 0.14 -20.72
CA LYS A 43 17.25 -0.12 -19.83
C LYS A 43 17.44 0.62 -18.53
N LYS A 44 16.50 1.51 -18.20
CA LYS A 44 16.51 2.24 -16.94
C LYS A 44 16.15 1.33 -15.77
N PHE A 45 16.75 1.57 -14.63
CA PHE A 45 16.31 0.97 -13.37
C PHE A 45 15.07 1.72 -12.85
N GLN A 46 14.11 0.98 -12.34
CA GLN A 46 12.96 1.55 -11.64
C GLN A 46 12.63 0.70 -10.42
N ALA A 47 12.46 1.36 -9.28
CA ALA A 47 12.11 0.69 -8.04
C ALA A 47 10.64 0.25 -8.08
N ILE A 48 10.38 -0.98 -7.63
CA ILE A 48 9.02 -1.56 -7.64
C ILE A 48 8.06 -0.85 -6.67
N ASP A 49 8.59 -0.08 -5.73
CA ASP A 49 7.86 0.72 -4.76
C ASP A 49 7.76 2.20 -5.18
N ALA A 50 8.24 2.58 -6.37
CA ALA A 50 8.05 3.93 -6.90
C ALA A 50 6.60 4.13 -7.37
N GLU A 51 6.02 5.30 -7.05
CA GLU A 51 4.68 5.68 -7.47
C GLU A 51 4.54 5.76 -8.99
N ASP A 52 5.56 6.27 -9.68
CA ASP A 52 5.59 6.45 -11.14
C ASP A 52 6.09 5.21 -11.89
N LEU A 53 6.00 4.03 -11.27
CA LEU A 53 6.38 2.75 -11.88
C LEU A 53 5.71 2.56 -13.26
N GLU A 54 6.54 2.40 -14.29
CA GLU A 54 6.08 2.11 -15.64
C GLU A 54 6.04 0.60 -15.86
N LEU A 55 4.84 0.03 -15.73
CA LEU A 55 4.59 -1.36 -16.12
C LEU A 55 4.40 -1.49 -17.65
N PRO A 56 4.76 -2.63 -18.26
CA PRO A 56 4.37 -2.94 -19.64
C PRO A 56 2.84 -2.86 -19.84
N GLU A 57 2.39 -2.36 -21.00
CA GLU A 57 0.95 -2.14 -21.25
C GLU A 57 0.11 -3.43 -21.15
N ASP A 58 0.69 -4.57 -21.52
CA ASP A 58 0.05 -5.89 -21.51
C ASP A 58 -0.09 -6.49 -20.10
N VAL A 59 0.61 -5.94 -19.11
CA VAL A 59 0.50 -6.36 -17.71
C VAL A 59 -0.22 -5.33 -16.84
N LYS A 60 -0.29 -4.05 -17.26
CA LYS A 60 -0.99 -3.01 -16.51
C LYS A 60 -2.41 -3.45 -16.18
N LEU A 61 -2.77 -3.32 -14.91
CA LEU A 61 -4.14 -3.61 -14.50
C LEU A 61 -5.01 -2.41 -14.85
N GLU A 62 -6.06 -2.68 -15.61
CA GLU A 62 -7.14 -1.72 -15.78
C GLU A 62 -7.86 -1.52 -14.44
N GLY A 63 -8.38 -0.31 -14.27
CA GLY A 63 -9.18 0.05 -13.12
C GLY A 63 -10.55 -0.61 -13.12
N VAL A 64 -11.50 0.00 -12.43
CA VAL A 64 -12.89 -0.48 -12.45
C VAL A 64 -13.64 -0.08 -13.73
N ASP A 65 -14.42 -1.00 -14.30
CA ASP A 65 -15.05 -0.82 -15.62
C ASP A 65 -16.35 -0.03 -15.57
N SER A 66 -17.17 -0.24 -14.54
CA SER A 66 -18.51 0.37 -14.46
C SER A 66 -18.45 1.80 -13.94
N THR A 67 -19.35 2.66 -14.44
CA THR A 67 -19.46 4.05 -13.98
C THR A 67 -19.72 4.14 -12.47
N GLU A 68 -20.58 3.26 -11.96
CA GLU A 68 -20.89 3.21 -10.53
C GLU A 68 -19.67 2.83 -9.68
N ASP A 69 -18.87 1.86 -10.13
CA ASP A 69 -17.65 1.48 -9.44
C ASP A 69 -16.61 2.61 -9.48
N LYS A 70 -16.52 3.36 -10.59
CA LYS A 70 -15.63 4.53 -10.72
C LYS A 70 -16.03 5.64 -9.74
N GLU A 71 -17.32 6.00 -9.71
CA GLU A 71 -17.83 7.02 -8.79
C GLU A 71 -17.58 6.62 -7.32
N ARG A 72 -17.90 5.37 -6.96
CA ARG A 72 -17.62 4.82 -5.62
C ARG A 72 -16.12 4.89 -5.28
N THR A 73 -15.25 4.56 -6.24
CA THR A 73 -13.80 4.57 -6.04
C THR A 73 -13.29 6.00 -5.83
N ILE A 74 -13.77 6.96 -6.63
CA ILE A 74 -13.43 8.39 -6.48
C ILE A 74 -13.84 8.92 -5.11
N GLU A 75 -15.06 8.61 -4.66
CA GLU A 75 -15.54 9.02 -3.34
C GLU A 75 -14.72 8.40 -2.21
N LEU A 76 -14.38 7.11 -2.32
CA LEU A 76 -13.55 6.42 -1.35
C LEU A 76 -12.13 7.00 -1.29
N VAL A 77 -11.50 7.28 -2.44
CA VAL A 77 -10.18 7.93 -2.50
C VAL A 77 -10.21 9.29 -1.80
N SER A 78 -11.24 10.11 -2.06
CA SER A 78 -11.42 11.41 -1.43
C SER A 78 -11.61 11.32 0.09
N PHE A 79 -12.40 10.33 0.55
CA PHE A 79 -12.57 10.04 1.96
C PHE A 79 -11.25 9.63 2.62
N LEU A 80 -10.55 8.64 2.05
CA LEU A 80 -9.29 8.13 2.57
C LEU A 80 -8.21 9.23 2.62
N LYS A 81 -8.13 10.08 1.59
CA LYS A 81 -7.18 11.20 1.56
C LYS A 81 -7.40 12.18 2.71
N THR A 82 -8.66 12.42 3.06
CA THR A 82 -9.04 13.31 4.17
C THR A 82 -8.75 12.65 5.51
N GLU A 83 -9.17 11.40 5.69
CA GLU A 83 -9.04 10.67 6.96
C GLU A 83 -7.57 10.33 7.29
N LEU A 84 -6.74 10.13 6.26
CA LEU A 84 -5.34 9.71 6.39
C LEU A 84 -4.35 10.85 6.15
N ASP A 85 -4.79 12.11 6.14
CA ASP A 85 -3.96 13.28 5.82
C ASP A 85 -2.67 13.38 6.66
N SER A 86 -2.71 12.89 7.89
CA SER A 86 -1.61 12.88 8.86
C SER A 86 -0.63 11.73 8.60
N ARG A 87 -1.04 10.68 7.89
CA ARG A 87 -0.27 9.42 7.71
C ARG A 87 0.26 9.22 6.30
N VAL A 88 -0.47 9.68 5.27
CA VAL A 88 -0.12 9.49 3.86
C VAL A 88 -0.15 10.82 3.12
N GLY A 89 0.65 10.93 2.06
CA GLY A 89 0.74 12.15 1.26
C GLY A 89 -0.36 12.23 0.21
N GLU A 90 -0.77 11.07 -0.30
CA GLU A 90 -1.74 10.94 -1.37
C GLU A 90 -2.41 9.56 -1.31
N VAL A 91 -3.60 9.44 -1.90
CA VAL A 91 -4.31 8.17 -2.09
C VAL A 91 -4.69 8.02 -3.56
N LYS A 92 -4.39 6.86 -4.15
CA LYS A 92 -4.65 6.58 -5.58
C LYS A 92 -5.12 5.16 -5.82
N GLU A 93 -5.75 4.95 -6.96
CA GLU A 93 -5.99 3.60 -7.48
C GLU A 93 -4.66 2.96 -7.91
N SER A 94 -4.49 1.69 -7.58
CA SER A 94 -3.30 0.93 -7.96
C SER A 94 -3.40 0.38 -9.37
N ALA A 95 -2.34 0.55 -10.16
CA ALA A 95 -2.16 -0.12 -11.44
C ALA A 95 -1.46 -1.50 -11.31
N ARG A 96 -0.97 -1.86 -10.11
CA ARG A 96 -0.14 -3.05 -9.87
C ARG A 96 -0.79 -4.07 -8.92
N LEU A 97 -1.66 -3.65 -8.01
CA LEU A 97 -2.28 -4.57 -7.05
C LEU A 97 -3.32 -5.48 -7.71
N SER A 98 -3.02 -6.78 -7.69
CA SER A 98 -3.93 -7.80 -8.22
C SER A 98 -4.81 -8.39 -7.13
N ASP A 99 -4.23 -8.88 -6.04
CA ASP A 99 -4.95 -9.62 -5.00
C ASP A 99 -5.03 -8.79 -3.70
N GLY A 100 -3.96 -8.10 -3.31
CA GLY A 100 -3.92 -7.29 -2.10
C GLY A 100 -4.87 -6.08 -2.10
N PRO A 101 -5.35 -5.62 -0.93
CA PRO A 101 -6.26 -4.48 -0.80
C PRO A 101 -5.58 -3.13 -1.05
N CYS A 102 -4.33 -2.97 -0.63
CA CYS A 102 -3.59 -1.71 -0.69
C CYS A 102 -2.07 -1.93 -0.56
N ALA A 103 -1.30 -0.91 -0.92
CA ALA A 103 0.15 -0.84 -0.75
C ALA A 103 0.60 0.61 -0.52
N LEU A 104 1.79 0.79 0.05
CA LEU A 104 2.42 2.09 0.24
C LEU A 104 3.60 2.21 -0.72
N VAL A 105 3.60 3.26 -1.54
CA VAL A 105 4.63 3.55 -2.53
C VAL A 105 5.33 4.87 -2.22
N VAL A 106 6.58 4.97 -2.63
CA VAL A 106 7.40 6.18 -2.55
C VAL A 106 6.87 7.18 -3.58
N PRO A 107 6.52 8.41 -3.17
CA PRO A 107 6.05 9.42 -4.10
C PRO A 107 7.07 9.70 -5.22
N ALA A 108 6.61 10.15 -6.38
CA ALA A 108 7.50 10.49 -7.49
C ALA A 108 8.56 11.53 -7.07
N GLY A 109 9.84 11.25 -7.31
CA GLY A 109 10.96 12.08 -6.85
C GLY A 109 11.19 12.05 -5.33
N GLY A 110 10.49 11.17 -4.61
CA GLY A 110 10.66 10.93 -3.18
C GLY A 110 11.90 10.07 -2.89
N MET A 111 12.37 10.16 -1.65
CA MET A 111 13.47 9.36 -1.15
C MET A 111 13.00 7.93 -0.85
N SER A 112 13.80 6.93 -1.20
CA SER A 112 13.47 5.54 -0.86
C SER A 112 13.45 5.34 0.66
N GLN A 113 12.81 4.25 1.09
CA GLN A 113 12.76 3.87 2.51
C GLN A 113 14.15 3.54 3.07
N GLN A 114 15.07 3.02 2.26
CA GLN A 114 16.42 2.67 2.70
C GLN A 114 17.27 3.93 2.87
N MET A 115 17.22 4.85 1.90
CA MET A 115 17.89 6.16 2.03
C MET A 115 17.32 6.97 3.20
N GLU A 116 16.00 6.99 3.42
CA GLU A 116 15.41 7.66 4.58
C GLU A 116 15.96 7.09 5.89
N ARG A 117 16.09 5.76 5.97
CA ARG A 117 16.69 5.08 7.13
C ARG A 117 18.14 5.50 7.36
N ILE A 118 18.95 5.58 6.30
CA ILE A 118 20.35 6.04 6.38
C ILE A 118 20.43 7.49 6.86
N MET A 119 19.58 8.37 6.31
CA MET A 119 19.51 9.78 6.72
C MET A 119 19.13 9.92 8.19
N ARG A 120 18.17 9.13 8.67
CA ARG A 120 17.74 9.13 10.08
C ARG A 120 18.79 8.61 11.05
N MET A 121 19.68 7.70 10.61
CA MET A 121 20.84 7.30 11.42
C MET A 121 21.83 8.44 11.63
N SER A 122 21.90 9.38 10.68
CA SER A 122 22.81 10.53 10.73
C SER A 122 22.16 11.76 11.39
N ASN A 123 20.85 11.89 11.27
CA ASN A 123 20.05 12.96 11.85
C ASN A 123 18.71 12.39 12.33
N GLU A 124 18.57 12.16 13.63
CA GLU A 124 17.35 11.60 14.23
C GLU A 124 16.09 12.43 13.93
N ASN A 125 16.24 13.74 13.68
CA ASN A 125 15.16 14.67 13.36
C ASN A 125 14.85 14.77 11.86
N PHE A 126 15.46 13.92 11.02
CA PHE A 126 15.16 13.92 9.58
C PHE A 126 13.67 13.59 9.37
N PRO A 127 12.92 14.41 8.62
CA PRO A 127 11.48 14.27 8.49
C PRO A 127 11.11 12.96 7.78
N VAL A 128 10.05 12.31 8.26
CA VAL A 128 9.49 11.13 7.60
C VAL A 128 8.76 11.55 6.34
N THR A 129 9.07 10.93 5.21
CA THR A 129 8.36 11.20 3.96
C THR A 129 7.02 10.48 3.98
N LYS A 130 5.92 11.23 3.85
CA LYS A 130 4.60 10.61 3.70
C LYS A 130 4.52 9.87 2.37
N ARG A 131 4.16 8.60 2.43
CA ARG A 131 4.00 7.72 1.26
C ARG A 131 2.66 7.90 0.57
N THR A 132 2.54 7.45 -0.67
CA THR A 132 1.27 7.35 -1.39
C THR A 132 0.63 6.01 -1.09
N LEU A 133 -0.64 6.02 -0.67
CA LEU A 133 -1.43 4.80 -0.49
C LEU A 133 -2.10 4.44 -1.81
N GLU A 134 -1.67 3.35 -2.43
CA GLU A 134 -2.37 2.75 -3.55
C GLU A 134 -3.44 1.77 -3.03
N ILE A 135 -4.68 1.86 -3.53
CA ILE A 135 -5.78 0.94 -3.21
C ILE A 135 -6.18 0.10 -4.42
N ASN A 136 -6.61 -1.14 -4.18
CA ASN A 136 -7.15 -2.03 -5.20
C ASN A 136 -8.69 -2.00 -5.17
N PRO A 137 -9.36 -1.24 -6.05
CA PRO A 137 -10.81 -1.12 -6.04
C PRO A 137 -11.54 -2.39 -6.48
N ARG A 138 -10.84 -3.42 -6.93
CA ARG A 138 -11.42 -4.74 -7.23
C ARG A 138 -11.44 -5.64 -6.00
N HIS A 139 -10.63 -5.35 -4.98
CA HIS A 139 -10.59 -6.12 -3.75
C HIS A 139 -11.89 -5.95 -2.96
N ALA A 140 -12.42 -7.05 -2.41
CA ALA A 140 -13.71 -7.06 -1.73
C ALA A 140 -13.76 -6.09 -0.55
N ALA A 141 -12.69 -5.99 0.25
CA ALA A 141 -12.66 -5.06 1.38
C ALA A 141 -12.76 -3.59 0.93
N ILE A 142 -12.04 -3.21 -0.13
CA ILE A 142 -12.04 -1.84 -0.66
C ILE A 142 -13.41 -1.50 -1.26
N ARG A 143 -14.00 -2.41 -2.03
CA ARG A 143 -15.37 -2.23 -2.54
C ARG A 143 -16.39 -2.05 -1.42
N ASN A 144 -16.34 -2.92 -0.41
CA ASN A 144 -17.26 -2.86 0.73
C ASN A 144 -17.09 -1.56 1.53
N MET A 145 -15.86 -1.07 1.73
CA MET A 145 -15.64 0.25 2.34
C MET A 145 -16.29 1.37 1.53
N GLY A 146 -16.20 1.31 0.20
CA GLY A 146 -16.87 2.26 -0.69
C GLY A 146 -18.41 2.20 -0.59
N GLU A 147 -19.00 1.02 -0.46
CA GLU A 147 -20.44 0.88 -0.24
C GLU A 147 -20.87 1.40 1.14
N LEU A 148 -20.09 1.10 2.18
CA LEU A 148 -20.37 1.56 3.54
C LEU A 148 -20.26 3.08 3.66
N LEU A 149 -19.35 3.70 2.89
CA LEU A 149 -19.24 5.16 2.80
C LEU A 149 -20.54 5.81 2.30
N LYS A 150 -21.26 5.18 1.37
CA LYS A 150 -22.56 5.66 0.87
C LYS A 150 -23.67 5.55 1.92
N VAL A 151 -23.57 4.57 2.82
CA VAL A 151 -24.55 4.32 3.88
C VAL A 151 -24.34 5.26 5.07
N ASP A 152 -23.09 5.36 5.54
CA ASP A 152 -22.71 6.20 6.67
C ASP A 152 -21.27 6.70 6.53
N ARG A 153 -21.13 7.95 6.08
CA ARG A 153 -19.83 8.60 5.90
C ARG A 153 -19.12 8.92 7.23
N ASP A 154 -19.88 9.04 8.31
CA ASP A 154 -19.35 9.44 9.62
C ASP A 154 -19.07 8.25 10.53
N SER A 155 -19.33 7.02 10.07
CA SER A 155 -19.06 5.77 10.78
C SER A 155 -17.65 5.75 11.38
N ALA A 156 -17.60 5.54 12.70
CA ALA A 156 -16.34 5.39 13.41
C ALA A 156 -15.58 4.15 12.95
N GLU A 157 -16.29 3.06 12.64
CA GLU A 157 -15.73 1.82 12.09
C GLU A 157 -15.07 2.05 10.74
N LEU A 158 -15.70 2.82 9.84
CA LEU A 158 -15.12 3.11 8.53
C LEU A 158 -13.83 3.92 8.64
N LYS A 159 -13.78 4.90 9.53
CA LYS A 159 -12.58 5.69 9.84
C LYS A 159 -11.49 4.79 10.43
N GLU A 160 -11.83 3.94 11.40
CA GLU A 160 -10.88 2.97 11.97
C GLU A 160 -10.30 2.03 10.91
N TRP A 161 -11.11 1.51 9.99
CA TRP A 161 -10.63 0.66 8.89
C TRP A 161 -9.76 1.41 7.89
N ALA A 162 -10.03 2.68 7.62
CA ALA A 162 -9.14 3.51 6.80
C ALA A 162 -7.73 3.55 7.40
N HIS A 163 -7.61 3.80 8.71
CA HIS A 163 -6.31 3.76 9.40
C HIS A 163 -5.69 2.37 9.40
N PHE A 164 -6.50 1.32 9.50
CA PHE A 164 -6.02 -0.05 9.46
C PHE A 164 -5.43 -0.45 8.10
N LEU A 165 -5.84 0.18 6.98
CA LEU A 165 -5.21 -0.05 5.67
C LEU A 165 -3.71 0.28 5.68
N VAL A 166 -3.32 1.36 6.35
CA VAL A 166 -1.91 1.74 6.47
C VAL A 166 -1.19 0.75 7.40
N ASP A 167 -1.82 0.37 8.51
CA ASP A 167 -1.24 -0.59 9.46
C ASP A 167 -1.03 -1.97 8.84
N TYR A 168 -1.97 -2.41 8.00
CA TYR A 168 -1.90 -3.66 7.26
C TYR A 168 -0.64 -3.71 6.40
N VAL A 169 -0.36 -2.63 5.65
CA VAL A 169 0.83 -2.55 4.80
C VAL A 169 2.09 -2.51 5.65
N LEU A 170 2.13 -1.68 6.70
CA LEU A 170 3.28 -1.59 7.60
C LEU A 170 3.59 -2.94 8.26
N LEU A 171 2.56 -3.66 8.70
CA LEU A 171 2.70 -5.00 9.28
C LEU A 171 3.31 -5.99 8.29
N ALA A 172 2.89 -5.96 7.02
CA ALA A 172 3.48 -6.78 5.96
C ALA A 172 4.95 -6.43 5.70
N GLU A 173 5.34 -5.16 5.87
CA GLU A 173 6.73 -4.69 5.82
C GLU A 173 7.53 -5.01 7.10
N GLY A 174 6.91 -5.64 8.11
CA GLY A 174 7.53 -5.90 9.41
C GLY A 174 7.75 -4.65 10.26
N LYS A 175 7.07 -3.55 9.94
CA LYS A 175 7.11 -2.27 10.64
C LYS A 175 5.82 -2.11 11.43
N VAL A 176 5.90 -2.04 12.76
CA VAL A 176 4.70 -1.81 13.57
C VAL A 176 4.98 -0.65 14.52
N GLU A 177 4.45 0.52 14.17
CA GLU A 177 4.64 1.75 14.96
C GLU A 177 3.84 1.71 16.26
N GLU A 178 2.59 1.23 16.19
CA GLU A 178 1.68 1.15 17.33
C GLU A 178 1.12 -0.27 17.52
N PRO A 179 1.91 -1.22 18.03
CA PRO A 179 1.49 -2.62 18.13
C PRO A 179 0.20 -2.81 18.93
N GLN A 180 0.00 -2.03 20.00
CA GLN A 180 -1.21 -2.14 20.82
C GLN A 180 -2.47 -1.72 20.07
N ARG A 181 -2.40 -0.67 19.25
CA ARG A 181 -3.53 -0.20 18.43
C ARG A 181 -3.92 -1.25 17.39
N VAL A 182 -2.92 -1.80 16.69
CA VAL A 182 -3.12 -2.86 15.68
C VAL A 182 -3.72 -4.11 16.32
N MET A 183 -3.19 -4.56 17.46
CA MET A 183 -3.73 -5.72 18.18
C MET A 183 -5.18 -5.50 18.63
N GLY A 184 -5.50 -4.31 19.17
CA GLY A 184 -6.86 -3.97 19.57
C GLY A 184 -7.84 -3.99 18.40
N GLN A 185 -7.43 -3.48 17.24
CA GLN A 185 -8.23 -3.53 16.02
C GLN A 185 -8.47 -4.96 15.53
N ILE A 186 -7.44 -5.80 15.49
CA ILE A 186 -7.57 -7.21 15.13
C ILE A 186 -8.51 -7.93 16.11
N GLN A 187 -8.40 -7.68 17.42
CA GLN A 187 -9.31 -8.25 18.42
C GLN A 187 -10.76 -7.83 18.20
N LYS A 188 -11.02 -6.54 17.92
CA LYS A 188 -12.35 -6.02 17.59
C LYS A 188 -12.94 -6.69 16.34
N MET A 189 -12.15 -6.81 15.28
CA MET A 189 -12.55 -7.47 14.03
C MET A 189 -12.85 -8.96 14.24
N MET A 190 -12.00 -9.68 14.98
CA MET A 190 -12.22 -11.09 15.32
C MET A 190 -13.51 -11.27 16.13
N GLY A 191 -13.75 -10.41 17.12
CA GLY A 191 -14.98 -10.41 17.92
C GLY A 191 -16.21 -10.27 17.03
N ALA A 192 -16.28 -9.20 16.24
CA ALA A 192 -17.39 -8.93 15.32
C ALA A 192 -17.62 -10.07 14.31
N ALA A 193 -16.54 -10.60 13.71
CA ALA A 193 -16.63 -11.71 12.78
C ALA A 193 -17.16 -12.99 13.46
N SER A 194 -16.66 -13.30 14.65
CA SER A 194 -17.10 -14.49 15.40
C SER A 194 -18.58 -14.42 15.80
N GLU A 195 -19.06 -13.25 16.21
CA GLU A 195 -20.48 -13.02 16.53
C GLU A 195 -21.36 -13.15 15.29
N ALA A 196 -20.92 -12.61 14.14
CA ALA A 196 -21.65 -12.73 12.88
C ALA A 196 -21.79 -14.21 12.46
N VAL A 197 -20.71 -15.00 12.60
CA VAL A 197 -20.74 -16.44 12.32
C VAL A 197 -21.68 -17.19 13.26
N LEU A 198 -21.71 -16.84 14.55
CA LEU A 198 -22.66 -17.43 15.51
C LEU A 198 -24.11 -17.11 15.14
N LYS A 199 -24.42 -15.84 14.82
CA LYS A 199 -25.76 -15.42 14.40
C LYS A 199 -26.22 -16.07 13.10
N ALA A 200 -25.32 -16.37 12.17
CA ALA A 200 -25.66 -17.05 10.92
C ALA A 200 -25.94 -18.55 11.09
N LYS A 201 -25.51 -19.16 12.20
CA LYS A 201 -25.68 -20.59 12.49
C LYS A 201 -26.80 -20.90 13.49
N GLY A 202 -27.24 -19.90 14.26
CA GLY A 202 -28.36 -20.00 15.19
C GLY A 202 -29.66 -19.52 14.56
#